data_AF-A0AAD9S173-F1
#
_entry.id   AF-A0AAD9S173-F1
#
_cell.length_a   1.000
_cell.length_b   1.000
_cell.length_c   1.000
_cell.angle_alpha   90.00
_cell.angle_beta   90.00
_cell.angle_gamma   90.00
#
_symmetry.space_group_name_H-M   'P 1'
#
loop_
_entity.id
_entity.type
_entity.pdbx_description
1 polymer ?
#
loop_
_entity_poly.entity_id
_entity_poly.type
_entity_poly.pdbx_seq_one_letter_code
_entity_poly.pdbx_strand_id
1 'polypeptide(L)'
;MGSLIERLSSLLLLICQIVGARHVENSPCRLSLTVPLEKEKVHKYENGSLFHEGTLYPSHLYWTVDDTVRGCVCELRPCLRKCCQEGEVLSDGEVSECIKPRKNVVLPDLRLEKDQLGAEIQDIRNIAEHFALVRNRICPTKSYKLEPEKFDEDKFAIVENGSLRTGDALHPQWNFCIDWHESLEKVIVLKCLEPDAQTVLPATQTIYPIMTIVSVPFLIFTFLVYAIIPELRNIYGKTLMCYVACLVTAYCSLINAQFKYLPPGICVTIGKKSTTFIRVFYFARAFACKSTKRTAYLFQTKHFRLLIRKLEKYLAGSRKIITKLDVVRNNTEKNT
;
A
#
# COMPACT_ATOMS: atom_id res chain seq x y z
N MET A 1 -14.36 -33.15 17.27
CA MET A 1 -13.29 -32.15 17.51
C MET A 1 -12.13 -32.29 16.53
N GLY A 2 -11.68 -33.51 16.19
CA GLY A 2 -10.60 -33.74 15.20
C GLY A 2 -10.89 -33.22 13.78
N SER A 3 -12.10 -33.42 13.26
CA SER A 3 -12.51 -32.98 11.91
C SER A 3 -12.41 -31.45 11.67
N LEU A 4 -12.50 -30.64 12.73
CA LEU A 4 -12.41 -29.18 12.62
C LEU A 4 -10.94 -28.71 12.57
N ILE A 5 -10.05 -29.44 13.25
CA ILE A 5 -8.62 -29.14 13.33
C ILE A 5 -7.94 -29.48 12.00
N GLU A 6 -8.31 -30.60 11.38
CA GLU A 6 -7.81 -30.95 10.03
C GLU A 6 -8.22 -29.94 8.97
N ARG A 7 -9.47 -29.45 9.00
CA ARG A 7 -9.95 -28.43 8.07
C ARG A 7 -9.24 -27.09 8.24
N LEU A 8 -8.84 -26.73 9.47
CA LEU A 8 -8.06 -25.53 9.75
C LEU A 8 -6.60 -25.66 9.29
N SER A 9 -6.00 -26.86 9.41
CA SER A 9 -4.64 -27.14 8.94
C SER A 9 -4.54 -27.05 7.41
N SER A 10 -5.50 -27.65 6.68
CA SER A 10 -5.54 -27.58 5.22
C SER A 10 -5.76 -26.16 4.69
N LEU A 11 -6.55 -25.35 5.39
CA LEU A 11 -6.76 -23.95 5.03
C LEU A 11 -5.48 -23.12 5.24
N LEU A 12 -4.72 -23.39 6.31
CA LEU A 12 -3.43 -22.74 6.57
C LEU A 12 -2.37 -23.08 5.51
N LEU A 13 -2.32 -24.34 5.08
CA LEU A 13 -1.40 -24.82 4.04
C LEU A 13 -1.72 -24.21 2.66
N LEU A 14 -3.01 -24.07 2.33
CA LEU A 14 -3.45 -23.43 1.09
C LEU A 14 -3.07 -21.95 1.05
N ILE A 15 -3.20 -21.25 2.19
CA ILE A 15 -2.77 -19.84 2.33
C ILE A 15 -1.24 -19.73 2.18
N CYS A 16 -0.48 -20.71 2.67
CA CYS A 16 0.98 -20.71 2.58
C CYS A 16 1.49 -20.88 1.13
N GLN A 17 0.78 -21.64 0.29
CA GLN A 17 1.16 -21.81 -1.13
C GLN A 17 0.87 -20.57 -1.99
N ILE A 18 -0.17 -19.79 -1.65
CA ILE A 18 -0.50 -18.54 -2.35
C ILE A 18 0.57 -17.45 -2.11
N VAL A 19 1.35 -17.54 -1.03
CA VAL A 19 2.36 -16.54 -0.63
C VAL A 19 3.75 -16.83 -1.22
N GLY A 20 3.95 -17.99 -1.86
CA GLY A 20 5.27 -18.49 -2.26
C GLY A 20 5.81 -18.09 -3.64
N ALA A 21 5.03 -17.41 -4.49
CA ALA A 21 5.49 -17.05 -5.83
C ALA A 21 6.19 -15.67 -5.84
N ARG A 22 7.48 -15.64 -5.53
CA ARG A 22 8.32 -14.50 -5.94
C ARG A 22 8.65 -14.67 -7.42
N HIS A 23 8.11 -13.78 -8.24
CA HIS A 23 8.55 -13.64 -9.62
C HIS A 23 9.96 -13.03 -9.58
N VAL A 24 10.97 -13.81 -9.92
CA VAL A 24 12.31 -13.28 -10.20
C VAL A 24 12.19 -12.57 -11.54
N GLU A 25 12.28 -11.24 -11.52
CA GLU A 25 12.25 -10.43 -12.72
C GLU A 25 13.64 -10.55 -13.38
N ASN A 26 13.76 -11.45 -14.36
CA ASN A 26 14.96 -11.61 -15.19
C ASN A 26 15.07 -10.42 -16.18
N SER A 27 15.23 -9.20 -15.66
CA SER A 27 15.45 -7.99 -16.46
C SER A 27 16.91 -7.51 -16.32
N PRO A 28 17.56 -7.06 -17.41
CA PRO A 28 18.93 -6.54 -17.35
C PRO A 28 19.09 -5.29 -16.48
N CYS A 29 18.05 -4.45 -16.43
CA CYS A 29 18.02 -3.26 -15.59
C CYS A 29 16.59 -2.94 -15.17
N ARG A 30 16.42 -1.98 -14.25
CA ARG A 30 15.10 -1.55 -13.78
C ARG A 30 14.30 -0.91 -14.90
N LEU A 31 13.02 -1.25 -15.01
CA LEU A 31 12.10 -0.68 -16.01
C LEU A 31 12.08 0.86 -16.03
N SER A 32 12.19 1.51 -14.86
CA SER A 32 12.23 2.98 -14.75
C SER A 32 13.46 3.64 -15.38
N LEU A 33 14.52 2.87 -15.62
CA LEU A 33 15.78 3.32 -16.23
C LEU A 33 15.89 2.97 -17.71
N THR A 34 14.80 2.52 -18.32
CA THR A 34 14.78 2.12 -19.72
C THR A 34 14.09 3.13 -20.62
N VAL A 35 14.50 3.12 -21.88
CA VAL A 35 13.81 3.83 -22.97
C VAL A 35 13.13 2.83 -23.89
N PRO A 36 11.88 3.09 -24.34
CA PRO A 36 11.28 2.31 -25.41
C PRO A 36 12.07 2.57 -26.71
N LEU A 37 12.36 1.50 -27.46
CA LEU A 37 13.01 1.59 -28.76
C LEU A 37 11.94 1.44 -29.85
N GLU A 38 11.72 2.50 -30.62
CA GLU A 38 10.72 2.52 -31.70
C GLU A 38 11.13 1.58 -32.83
N LYS A 39 10.27 0.63 -33.21
CA LYS A 39 10.61 -0.44 -34.16
C LYS A 39 11.07 0.12 -35.52
N GLU A 40 10.51 1.25 -35.93
CA GLU A 40 10.80 1.94 -37.19
C GLU A 40 12.19 2.60 -37.20
N LYS A 41 12.74 2.94 -36.02
CA LYS A 41 14.03 3.62 -35.86
C LYS A 41 15.14 2.71 -35.34
N VAL A 42 14.86 1.42 -35.16
CA VAL A 42 15.84 0.44 -34.68
C VAL A 42 16.53 -0.22 -35.86
N HIS A 43 17.86 -0.10 -35.89
CA HIS A 43 18.71 -0.89 -36.78
C HIS A 43 19.31 -2.07 -36.03
N LYS A 44 19.06 -3.30 -36.47
CA LYS A 44 19.61 -4.51 -35.85
C LYS A 44 20.84 -5.00 -36.62
N TYR A 45 21.94 -5.25 -35.91
CA TYR A 45 23.16 -5.81 -36.45
C TYR A 45 23.20 -7.34 -36.34
N GLU A 46 24.04 -7.97 -37.16
CA GLU A 46 24.22 -9.44 -37.19
C GLU A 46 24.71 -10.01 -35.86
N ASN A 47 25.51 -9.25 -35.12
CA ASN A 47 25.98 -9.62 -33.78
C ASN A 47 24.89 -9.56 -32.68
N GLY A 48 23.65 -9.21 -33.06
CA GLY A 48 22.51 -9.07 -32.14
C GLY A 48 22.43 -7.74 -31.40
N SER A 49 23.30 -6.76 -31.67
CA SER A 49 23.16 -5.40 -31.12
C SER A 49 22.10 -4.59 -31.87
N LEU A 50 21.51 -3.61 -31.17
CA LEU A 50 20.51 -2.69 -31.72
C LEU A 50 21.05 -1.27 -31.69
N PHE A 51 20.85 -0.50 -32.75
CA PHE A 51 21.13 0.94 -32.77
C PHE A 51 19.86 1.74 -32.89
N HIS A 52 19.70 2.73 -32.02
CA HIS A 52 18.52 3.58 -31.93
C HIS A 52 18.95 5.00 -31.53
N GLU A 53 18.59 6.00 -32.34
CA GLU A 53 18.81 7.43 -32.07
C GLU A 53 20.23 7.76 -31.57
N GLY A 54 21.25 7.25 -32.27
CA GLY A 54 22.66 7.52 -31.94
C GLY A 54 23.26 6.64 -30.84
N THR A 55 22.47 5.72 -30.26
CA THR A 55 22.93 4.83 -29.17
C THR A 55 22.96 3.37 -29.64
N LEU A 56 24.10 2.70 -29.43
CA LEU A 56 24.28 1.26 -29.69
C LEU A 56 24.04 0.46 -28.41
N TYR A 57 23.02 -0.40 -28.42
CA TYR A 57 22.64 -1.31 -27.34
C TYR A 57 23.15 -2.72 -27.62
N PRO A 58 24.08 -3.24 -26.80
CA PRO A 58 24.46 -4.65 -26.81
C PRO A 58 23.29 -5.59 -26.50
N SER A 59 23.38 -6.85 -26.93
CA SER A 59 22.33 -7.88 -26.78
C SER A 59 21.87 -8.15 -25.34
N HIS A 60 22.71 -7.85 -24.35
CA HIS A 60 22.40 -8.02 -22.93
C HIS A 60 21.80 -6.77 -22.26
N LEU A 61 21.73 -5.63 -22.96
CA LEU A 61 21.24 -4.36 -22.42
C LEU A 61 19.89 -3.93 -23.02
N TYR A 62 19.17 -4.85 -23.65
CA TYR A 62 17.79 -4.63 -24.04
C TYR A 62 16.98 -5.91 -23.85
N TRP A 63 15.67 -5.76 -23.69
CA TRP A 63 14.73 -6.88 -23.66
C TRP A 63 13.34 -6.42 -24.10
N THR A 64 12.45 -7.37 -24.35
CA THR A 64 11.08 -7.09 -24.76
C THR A 64 10.14 -7.23 -23.58
N VAL A 65 9.33 -6.20 -23.32
CA VAL A 65 8.22 -6.20 -22.35
C VAL A 65 6.99 -5.67 -23.06
N ASP A 66 5.87 -6.36 -22.95
CA ASP A 66 4.59 -5.95 -23.54
C ASP A 66 4.73 -5.53 -25.03
N ASP A 67 5.32 -6.41 -25.85
CA ASP A 67 5.60 -6.21 -27.28
C ASP A 67 6.49 -5.00 -27.66
N THR A 68 7.07 -4.35 -26.65
CA THR A 68 7.95 -3.19 -26.78
C THR A 68 9.37 -3.55 -26.42
N VAL A 69 10.31 -3.30 -27.32
CA VAL A 69 11.74 -3.46 -27.03
C VAL A 69 12.20 -2.27 -26.19
N ARG A 70 12.86 -2.54 -25.06
CA ARG A 70 13.33 -1.52 -24.12
C ARG A 70 14.83 -1.64 -23.92
N GLY A 71 15.54 -0.51 -23.98
CA GLY A 71 16.99 -0.43 -23.83
C GLY A 71 17.42 0.19 -22.49
N CYS A 72 18.44 -0.38 -21.85
CA CYS A 72 19.10 0.10 -20.64
C CYS A 72 20.09 1.23 -20.92
N VAL A 73 19.61 2.42 -21.28
CA VAL A 73 20.49 3.54 -21.63
C VAL A 73 21.39 3.99 -20.46
N CYS A 74 20.91 3.84 -19.23
CA CYS A 74 21.65 4.22 -18.01
C CYS A 74 22.86 3.33 -17.69
N GLU A 75 22.94 2.13 -18.27
CA GLU A 75 24.11 1.24 -18.14
C GLU A 75 25.21 1.61 -19.14
N LEU A 76 24.88 2.41 -20.17
CA LEU A 76 25.82 2.83 -21.22
C LEU A 76 26.48 4.18 -20.92
N ARG A 77 25.77 5.09 -20.25
CA ARG A 77 26.25 6.42 -19.85
C ARG A 77 25.44 6.99 -18.69
N PRO A 78 25.97 7.98 -17.95
CA PRO A 78 25.20 8.67 -16.91
C PRO A 78 23.84 9.13 -17.44
N CYS A 79 22.79 8.88 -16.67
CA CYS A 79 21.44 9.21 -17.06
C CYS A 79 20.72 9.93 -15.94
N LEU A 80 19.70 10.69 -16.32
CA LEU A 80 18.81 11.37 -15.39
C LEU A 80 17.37 11.21 -15.86
N ARG A 81 16.46 10.97 -14.92
CA ARG A 81 15.05 10.79 -15.26
C ARG A 81 14.34 12.12 -15.36
N LYS A 82 13.75 12.39 -16.52
CA LYS A 82 12.77 13.45 -16.71
C LYS A 82 11.37 12.91 -16.44
N CYS A 83 10.55 13.63 -15.68
CA CYS A 83 9.21 13.13 -15.33
C CYS A 83 8.27 13.12 -16.54
N CYS A 84 8.18 14.24 -17.26
CA CYS A 84 7.21 14.45 -18.33
C CYS A 84 7.84 14.30 -19.72
N GLN A 85 6.98 14.18 -20.73
CA GLN A 85 7.43 14.10 -22.11
C GLN A 85 7.97 15.45 -22.62
N GLU A 86 8.39 15.49 -23.87
CA GLU A 86 8.78 16.76 -24.51
C GLU A 86 7.56 17.68 -24.63
N GLY A 87 7.75 18.97 -24.37
CA GLY A 87 6.63 19.93 -24.40
C GLY A 87 5.81 20.00 -23.10
N GLU A 88 6.12 19.18 -22.10
CA GLU A 88 5.37 19.07 -20.84
C GLU A 88 6.22 19.40 -19.62
N VAL A 89 5.55 19.92 -18.59
CA VAL A 89 6.10 20.36 -17.31
C VAL A 89 5.22 19.88 -16.16
N LEU A 90 5.74 19.92 -14.94
CA LEU A 90 5.00 19.53 -13.74
C LEU A 90 4.10 20.67 -13.25
N SER A 91 2.82 20.37 -13.08
CA SER A 91 1.82 21.30 -12.56
C SER A 91 2.07 21.67 -11.10
N ASP A 92 1.56 22.84 -10.71
CA ASP A 92 1.45 23.19 -9.31
C ASP A 92 0.23 22.50 -8.69
N GLY A 93 0.37 21.98 -7.46
CA GLY A 93 -0.70 21.27 -6.76
C GLY A 93 -0.19 20.18 -5.82
N GLU A 94 -1.09 19.66 -4.98
CA GLU A 94 -0.79 18.56 -4.04
C GLU A 94 -0.35 17.27 -4.79
N VAL A 95 -0.88 17.07 -6.00
CA VAL A 95 -0.48 16.00 -6.90
C VAL A 95 0.05 16.64 -8.18
N SER A 96 1.36 16.56 -8.41
CA SER A 96 1.95 17.06 -9.63
C SER A 96 1.58 16.18 -10.83
N GLU A 97 1.05 16.80 -11.87
CA GLU A 97 0.69 16.18 -13.14
C GLU A 97 1.53 16.76 -14.27
N CYS A 98 1.69 16.00 -15.36
CA CYS A 98 2.35 16.51 -16.56
C CYS A 98 1.34 17.32 -17.35
N ILE A 99 1.61 18.61 -17.51
CA ILE A 99 0.76 19.53 -18.24
C ILE A 99 1.55 20.23 -19.34
N LYS A 100 0.83 20.68 -20.37
CA LYS A 100 1.39 21.61 -21.34
C LYS A 100 1.36 23.02 -20.75
N PRO A 101 2.43 23.81 -20.89
CA PRO A 101 2.43 25.20 -20.44
C PRO A 101 1.27 25.99 -21.05
N ARG A 102 0.64 26.89 -20.28
CA ARG A 102 -0.55 27.65 -20.72
C ARG A 102 -0.28 28.59 -21.91
N LYS A 103 0.97 28.93 -22.18
CA LYS A 103 1.41 29.78 -23.29
C LYS A 103 2.21 28.93 -24.26
N ASN A 104 2.16 29.24 -25.56
CA ASN A 104 3.04 28.69 -26.60
C ASN A 104 4.48 29.20 -26.41
N VAL A 105 5.05 28.93 -25.24
CA VAL A 105 6.40 29.28 -24.84
C VAL A 105 7.29 28.12 -25.26
N VAL A 106 8.37 28.43 -25.95
CA VAL A 106 9.44 27.47 -26.19
C VAL A 106 10.02 27.11 -24.84
N LEU A 107 9.91 25.85 -24.44
CA LEU A 107 10.44 25.38 -23.17
C LEU A 107 11.97 25.52 -23.18
N PRO A 108 12.56 26.20 -22.18
CA PRO A 108 14.00 26.22 -22.06
C PRO A 108 14.52 24.82 -21.77
N ASP A 109 15.75 24.57 -22.20
CA ASP A 109 16.50 23.40 -21.78
C ASP A 109 16.47 23.24 -20.25
N LEU A 110 16.37 22.01 -19.76
CA LEU A 110 16.34 21.75 -18.33
C LEU A 110 17.68 22.15 -17.71
N ARG A 111 17.63 23.12 -16.79
CA ARG A 111 18.79 23.71 -16.13
C ARG A 111 18.59 23.67 -14.63
N LEU A 112 19.64 23.25 -13.93
CA LEU A 112 19.74 23.28 -12.48
C LEU A 112 20.62 24.46 -12.08
N GLU A 113 20.36 25.01 -10.90
CA GLU A 113 21.23 26.02 -10.31
C GLU A 113 22.57 25.41 -9.86
N LYS A 114 23.61 26.23 -9.69
CA LYS A 114 24.96 25.73 -9.37
C LYS A 114 25.05 24.97 -8.05
N ASP A 115 24.23 25.37 -7.08
CA ASP A 115 24.10 24.72 -5.77
C ASP A 115 23.31 23.40 -5.84
N GLN A 116 22.49 23.23 -6.88
CA GLN A 116 21.77 21.99 -7.20
C GLN A 116 22.63 20.98 -8.00
N LEU A 117 23.89 21.31 -8.26
CA LEU A 117 24.84 20.48 -8.98
C LEU A 117 26.04 20.11 -8.08
N GLY A 118 26.50 18.87 -8.18
CA GLY A 118 27.73 18.41 -7.53
C GLY A 118 28.95 19.18 -8.05
N ALA A 119 29.98 19.30 -7.21
CA ALA A 119 31.18 20.09 -7.50
C ALA A 119 31.84 19.78 -8.85
N GLU A 120 31.78 18.52 -9.29
CA GLU A 120 32.41 18.04 -10.53
C GLU A 120 31.65 18.44 -11.80
N ILE A 121 30.37 18.80 -11.69
CA ILE A 121 29.50 19.11 -12.83
C ILE A 121 28.90 20.53 -12.76
N GLN A 122 29.51 21.46 -12.02
CA GLN A 122 29.00 22.82 -11.86
C GLN A 122 29.04 23.66 -13.15
N ASP A 123 29.86 23.26 -14.13
CA ASP A 123 30.05 24.00 -15.38
C ASP A 123 29.11 23.59 -16.52
N ILE A 124 28.23 22.59 -16.29
CA ILE A 124 27.27 22.16 -17.31
C ILE A 124 26.20 23.23 -17.54
N ARG A 125 25.95 23.57 -18.81
CA ARG A 125 24.93 24.58 -19.18
C ARG A 125 23.56 23.96 -19.42
N ASN A 126 23.54 22.67 -19.76
CA ASN A 126 22.34 21.90 -20.01
C ASN A 126 22.56 20.46 -19.50
N ILE A 127 21.58 19.95 -18.76
CA ILE A 127 21.63 18.58 -18.21
C ILE A 127 21.75 17.54 -19.33
N ALA A 128 21.15 17.78 -20.49
CA ALA A 128 21.19 16.88 -21.64
C ALA A 128 22.58 16.75 -22.29
N GLU A 129 23.53 17.64 -21.98
CA GLU A 129 24.91 17.55 -22.47
C GLU A 129 25.69 16.43 -21.77
N HIS A 130 25.45 16.24 -20.47
CA HIS A 130 26.15 15.24 -19.65
C HIS A 130 25.31 13.98 -19.43
N PHE A 131 24.00 14.11 -19.26
CA PHE A 131 23.11 13.01 -18.91
C PHE A 131 22.20 12.58 -20.06
N ALA A 132 22.07 11.27 -20.26
CA ALA A 132 20.96 10.70 -21.02
C ALA A 132 19.64 10.96 -20.29
N LEU A 133 18.70 11.67 -20.94
CA LEU A 133 17.38 11.93 -20.35
C LEU A 133 16.41 10.77 -20.60
N VAL A 134 16.05 10.06 -19.53
CA VAL A 134 15.04 8.99 -19.55
C VAL A 134 13.68 9.57 -19.14
N ARG A 135 12.69 9.55 -20.04
CA ARG A 135 11.39 10.19 -19.82
C ARG A 135 10.34 9.18 -19.35
N ASN A 136 10.02 9.17 -18.06
CA ASN A 136 8.89 8.42 -17.50
C ASN A 136 8.63 8.76 -16.01
N ARG A 137 7.41 8.51 -15.52
CA ARG A 137 7.02 8.67 -14.10
C ARG A 137 6.89 7.36 -13.31
N ILE A 138 7.62 6.32 -13.72
CA ILE A 138 7.52 5.00 -13.08
C ILE A 138 8.07 5.09 -11.64
N CYS A 139 7.20 4.90 -10.64
CA CYS A 139 7.56 4.71 -9.24
C CYS A 139 6.88 3.43 -8.71
N PRO A 140 7.53 2.64 -7.83
CA PRO A 140 6.93 1.41 -7.30
C PRO A 140 5.64 1.62 -6.50
N THR A 141 5.51 2.77 -5.84
CA THR A 141 4.40 3.06 -4.93
C THR A 141 3.77 4.43 -5.24
N LYS A 142 4.19 5.48 -4.55
CA LYS A 142 3.79 6.87 -4.73
C LYS A 142 5.04 7.73 -4.86
N SER A 143 4.87 8.96 -5.30
CA SER A 143 5.90 9.98 -5.30
C SER A 143 5.47 11.18 -4.48
N TYR A 144 6.44 11.92 -3.96
CA TYR A 144 6.24 13.21 -3.31
C TYR A 144 7.22 14.24 -3.87
N LYS A 145 6.83 15.52 -3.79
CA LYS A 145 7.62 16.65 -4.26
C LYS A 145 8.57 17.10 -3.16
N LEU A 146 9.81 17.38 -3.51
CA LEU A 146 10.75 18.07 -2.62
C LEU A 146 10.48 19.58 -2.65
N GLU A 147 10.49 20.22 -1.48
CA GLU A 147 10.24 21.65 -1.30
C GLU A 147 11.43 22.35 -0.62
N PRO A 148 12.59 22.50 -1.29
CA PRO A 148 13.82 23.06 -0.72
C PRO A 148 13.69 24.53 -0.28
N GLU A 149 12.69 25.24 -0.80
CA GLU A 149 12.36 26.61 -0.40
C GLU A 149 11.69 26.68 0.99
N LYS A 150 11.06 25.58 1.43
CA LYS A 150 10.33 25.50 2.70
C LYS A 150 11.08 24.69 3.76
N PHE A 151 11.76 23.63 3.34
CA PHE A 151 12.42 22.67 4.23
C PHE A 151 13.89 22.54 3.84
N ASP A 152 14.79 22.80 4.79
CA ASP A 152 16.23 22.67 4.55
C ASP A 152 16.62 21.21 4.27
N GLU A 153 15.87 20.24 4.81
CA GLU A 153 16.06 18.82 4.58
C GLU A 153 15.76 18.40 3.14
N ASP A 154 14.99 19.20 2.40
CA ASP A 154 14.64 18.94 0.99
C ASP A 154 15.64 19.54 0.00
N LYS A 155 16.66 20.26 0.49
CA LYS A 155 17.77 20.75 -0.35
C LYS A 155 18.48 19.56 -1.01
N PHE A 156 18.70 19.69 -2.30
CA PHE A 156 19.22 18.60 -3.10
C PHE A 156 20.32 19.06 -4.06
N ALA A 157 21.18 18.12 -4.44
CA ALA A 157 22.13 18.29 -5.53
C ALA A 157 22.21 17.01 -6.38
N ILE A 158 22.26 17.15 -7.70
CA ILE A 158 22.55 16.04 -8.62
C ILE A 158 24.06 15.88 -8.74
N VAL A 159 24.56 14.68 -8.52
CA VAL A 159 26.00 14.37 -8.66
C VAL A 159 26.31 13.80 -10.05
N GLU A 160 27.60 13.69 -10.38
CA GLU A 160 28.08 13.32 -11.73
C GLU A 160 27.49 12.01 -12.29
N ASN A 161 27.22 11.03 -11.43
CA ASN A 161 26.63 9.74 -11.85
C ASN A 161 25.10 9.79 -12.06
N GLY A 162 24.47 10.95 -11.82
CA GLY A 162 23.03 11.16 -11.97
C GLY A 162 22.22 10.84 -10.72
N SER A 163 22.86 10.51 -9.60
CA SER A 163 22.18 10.29 -8.32
C SER A 163 21.78 11.62 -7.67
N LEU A 164 20.71 11.59 -6.87
CA LEU A 164 20.20 12.73 -6.11
C LEU A 164 20.77 12.68 -4.70
N ARG A 165 21.50 13.71 -4.30
CA ARG A 165 21.97 13.89 -2.93
C ARG A 165 20.99 14.79 -2.17
N THR A 166 20.51 14.35 -1.02
CA THR A 166 19.63 15.12 -0.11
C THR A 166 20.19 14.99 1.30
N GLY A 167 20.70 16.08 1.87
CA GLY A 167 21.55 16.03 3.06
C GLY A 167 22.77 15.12 2.83
N ASP A 168 22.92 14.09 3.67
CA ASP A 168 23.97 13.07 3.56
C ASP A 168 23.53 11.82 2.78
N ALA A 169 22.25 11.72 2.39
CA ALA A 169 21.71 10.57 1.69
C ALA A 169 21.90 10.69 0.18
N LEU A 170 22.27 9.57 -0.46
CA LEU A 170 22.37 9.45 -1.91
C LEU A 170 21.27 8.52 -2.43
N HIS A 171 20.44 9.05 -3.32
CA HIS A 171 19.33 8.34 -3.93
C HIS A 171 19.64 8.00 -5.39
N PRO A 172 19.47 6.73 -5.80
CA PRO A 172 19.73 6.31 -7.17
C PRO A 172 18.72 6.89 -8.15
N GLN A 173 19.09 6.93 -9.43
CA GLN A 173 18.31 7.52 -10.53
C GLN A 173 16.89 6.96 -10.60
N TRP A 174 16.67 5.68 -10.27
CA TRP A 174 15.35 5.06 -10.32
C TRP A 174 14.39 5.58 -9.25
N ASN A 175 14.90 6.21 -8.19
CA ASN A 175 14.11 6.66 -7.05
C ASN A 175 13.56 8.10 -7.22
N PHE A 176 13.88 8.80 -8.29
CA PHE A 176 13.33 10.13 -8.51
C PHE A 176 13.21 10.44 -10.01
N CYS A 177 12.51 11.52 -10.32
CA CYS A 177 12.58 12.18 -11.61
C CYS A 177 12.52 13.70 -11.40
N ILE A 178 13.01 14.45 -12.38
CA ILE A 178 13.01 15.91 -12.34
C ILE A 178 12.28 16.50 -13.54
N ASP A 179 11.69 17.68 -13.37
CA ASP A 179 11.16 18.45 -14.49
C ASP A 179 10.98 19.91 -14.13
N TRP A 180 10.73 20.76 -15.13
CA TRP A 180 10.32 22.13 -14.91
C TRP A 180 9.00 22.19 -14.14
N HIS A 181 8.89 23.17 -13.24
CA HIS A 181 7.61 23.63 -12.73
C HIS A 181 6.83 24.36 -13.82
N GLU A 182 5.50 24.39 -13.73
CA GLU A 182 4.64 25.14 -14.65
C GLU A 182 4.97 26.64 -14.76
N SER A 183 5.60 27.24 -13.75
CA SER A 183 6.09 28.63 -13.82
C SER A 183 7.38 28.80 -14.64
N LEU A 184 8.10 27.71 -14.93
CA LEU A 184 9.43 27.69 -15.59
C LEU A 184 10.54 28.42 -14.82
N GLU A 185 10.30 28.83 -13.58
CA GLU A 185 11.29 29.53 -12.75
C GLU A 185 12.14 28.57 -11.94
N LYS A 186 11.65 27.34 -11.72
CA LYS A 186 12.32 26.34 -10.89
C LYS A 186 12.10 24.92 -11.39
N VAL A 187 13.03 24.05 -11.03
CA VAL A 187 12.95 22.60 -11.25
C VAL A 187 12.32 21.93 -10.03
N ILE A 188 11.46 20.95 -10.28
CA ILE A 188 10.84 20.11 -9.26
C ILE A 188 11.47 18.73 -9.32
N VAL A 189 11.80 18.21 -8.14
CA VAL A 189 12.17 16.81 -7.95
C VAL A 189 10.96 16.06 -7.40
N LEU A 190 10.50 15.05 -8.13
CA LEU A 190 9.56 14.06 -7.63
C LEU A 190 10.33 12.83 -7.19
N LYS A 191 10.38 12.61 -5.88
CA LYS A 191 11.03 11.45 -5.26
C LYS A 191 10.00 10.36 -5.03
N CYS A 192 10.32 9.12 -5.40
CA CYS A 192 9.49 7.98 -5.08
C CYS A 192 9.58 7.72 -3.58
N LEU A 193 8.46 7.30 -3.00
CA LEU A 193 8.43 6.80 -1.65
C LEU A 193 9.11 5.44 -1.65
N GLU A 194 10.35 5.39 -1.17
CA GLU A 194 11.02 4.12 -0.91
C GLU A 194 10.13 3.31 0.04
N PRO A 195 9.87 2.02 -0.24
CA PRO A 195 9.30 1.16 0.78
C PRO A 195 10.34 1.09 1.91
N ASP A 196 10.10 1.85 2.98
CA ASP A 196 11.02 2.07 4.12
C ASP A 196 11.92 0.86 4.40
N ALA A 197 13.22 0.97 4.10
CA ALA A 197 14.20 -0.06 4.41
C ALA A 197 14.53 -0.15 5.93
N GLN A 198 14.01 0.79 6.74
CA GLN A 198 13.99 0.71 8.20
C GLN A 198 12.62 0.31 8.77
N THR A 199 11.62 0.14 7.90
CA THR A 199 10.63 -0.88 8.14
C THR A 199 11.21 -2.20 7.63
N VAL A 200 11.92 -2.89 8.52
CA VAL A 200 11.89 -4.35 8.52
C VAL A 200 10.42 -4.75 8.74
N LEU A 201 9.65 -4.67 7.66
CA LEU A 201 8.34 -5.25 7.51
C LEU A 201 8.34 -6.09 6.21
N PRO A 202 9.33 -6.98 5.98
CA PRO A 202 9.09 -8.07 5.05
C PRO A 202 7.96 -8.86 5.67
N ALA A 203 6.80 -8.80 5.01
CA ALA A 203 5.56 -9.46 5.35
C ALA A 203 4.53 -8.74 6.22
N THR A 204 4.61 -7.49 6.71
CA THR A 204 3.50 -6.97 7.58
C THR A 204 2.39 -6.17 6.90
N GLN A 205 2.50 -5.74 5.64
CA GLN A 205 1.30 -5.26 4.91
C GLN A 205 0.37 -6.40 4.47
N THR A 206 0.88 -7.63 4.40
CA THR A 206 0.07 -8.85 4.25
C THR A 206 -0.15 -9.54 5.59
N ILE A 207 0.84 -9.70 6.47
CA ILE A 207 0.67 -10.31 7.80
C ILE A 207 -0.28 -9.50 8.67
N TYR A 208 -0.31 -8.16 8.64
CA TYR A 208 -1.24 -7.44 9.50
C TYR A 208 -2.71 -7.70 9.15
N PRO A 209 -3.17 -7.57 7.89
CA PRO A 209 -4.53 -7.99 7.53
C PRO A 209 -4.71 -9.51 7.67
N ILE A 210 -3.72 -10.33 7.34
CA ILE A 210 -3.80 -11.81 7.46
C ILE A 210 -3.93 -12.24 8.92
N MET A 211 -3.09 -11.76 9.83
CA MET A 211 -3.16 -12.03 11.28
C MET A 211 -4.43 -11.45 11.89
N THR A 212 -4.92 -10.31 11.39
CA THR A 212 -6.21 -9.75 11.81
C THR A 212 -7.36 -10.68 11.40
N ILE A 213 -7.37 -11.18 10.16
CA ILE A 213 -8.36 -12.12 9.64
C ILE A 213 -8.29 -13.48 10.35
N VAL A 214 -7.07 -13.99 10.61
CA VAL A 214 -6.83 -15.25 11.31
C VAL A 214 -7.19 -15.14 12.79
N SER A 215 -7.00 -13.98 13.44
CA SER A 215 -7.32 -13.80 14.87
C SER A 215 -8.81 -13.76 15.18
N VAL A 216 -9.65 -13.26 14.26
CA VAL A 216 -11.12 -13.17 14.46
C VAL A 216 -11.78 -14.53 14.76
N PRO A 217 -11.56 -15.62 14.00
CA PRO A 217 -12.15 -16.92 14.32
C PRO A 217 -11.65 -17.51 15.63
N PHE A 218 -10.39 -17.29 16.02
CA PHE A 218 -9.88 -17.70 17.35
C PHE A 218 -10.54 -16.91 18.49
N LEU A 219 -10.82 -15.62 18.30
CA LEU A 219 -11.57 -14.81 19.26
C LEU A 219 -13.05 -15.23 19.36
N ILE A 220 -13.67 -15.63 18.24
CA ILE A 220 -15.03 -16.19 18.27
C ILE A 220 -15.05 -17.55 18.97
N PHE A 221 -14.06 -18.40 18.70
CA PHE A 221 -13.93 -19.71 19.35
C PHE A 221 -13.75 -19.57 20.86
N THR A 222 -12.86 -18.68 21.32
CA THR A 222 -12.72 -18.39 22.76
C THR A 222 -14.02 -17.90 23.36
N PHE A 223 -14.75 -16.97 22.71
CA PHE A 223 -16.07 -16.56 23.15
C PHE A 223 -17.06 -17.74 23.30
N LEU A 224 -17.11 -18.64 22.32
CA LEU A 224 -17.99 -19.81 22.34
C LEU A 224 -17.62 -20.81 23.45
N VAL A 225 -16.33 -21.08 23.66
CA VAL A 225 -15.86 -21.98 24.73
C VAL A 225 -16.28 -21.42 26.10
N TYR A 226 -16.01 -20.14 26.36
CA TYR A 226 -16.45 -19.50 27.60
C TYR A 226 -17.99 -19.52 27.72
N ALA A 227 -18.72 -19.36 26.62
CA ALA A 227 -20.18 -19.35 26.64
C ALA A 227 -20.79 -20.74 26.87
N ILE A 228 -20.19 -21.81 26.34
CA ILE A 228 -20.72 -23.17 26.42
C ILE A 228 -20.46 -23.78 27.80
N ILE A 229 -19.28 -23.54 28.39
CA ILE A 229 -18.92 -24.14 29.69
C ILE A 229 -19.60 -23.36 30.82
N PRO A 230 -20.63 -23.91 31.50
CA PRO A 230 -21.40 -23.18 32.51
C PRO A 230 -20.58 -22.86 33.76
N GLU A 231 -19.55 -23.67 34.06
CA GLU A 231 -18.65 -23.53 35.21
C GLU A 231 -17.75 -22.28 35.13
N LEU A 232 -17.46 -21.81 33.91
CA LEU A 232 -16.64 -20.62 33.65
C LEU A 232 -17.45 -19.32 33.60
N ARG A 233 -18.78 -19.37 33.80
CA ARG A 233 -19.67 -18.18 33.82
C ARG A 233 -19.66 -17.41 35.14
N ASN A 234 -18.54 -17.44 35.86
CA ASN A 234 -18.30 -16.61 37.03
C ASN A 234 -18.21 -15.12 36.62
N ILE A 235 -18.25 -14.19 37.59
CA ILE A 235 -18.17 -12.74 37.37
C ILE A 235 -16.98 -12.39 36.46
N TYR A 236 -15.82 -13.01 36.71
CA TYR A 236 -14.61 -12.88 35.88
C TYR A 236 -14.81 -13.36 34.43
N GLY A 237 -15.49 -14.49 34.23
CA GLY A 237 -15.78 -15.03 32.89
C GLY A 237 -16.75 -14.15 32.11
N LYS A 238 -17.74 -13.53 32.77
CA LYS A 238 -18.65 -12.57 32.12
C LYS A 238 -17.94 -11.30 31.66
N THR A 239 -16.97 -10.80 32.45
CA THR A 239 -16.13 -9.67 32.06
C THR A 239 -15.21 -10.03 30.89
N LEU A 240 -14.67 -11.26 30.87
CA LEU A 240 -13.83 -11.74 29.78
C LEU A 240 -14.63 -11.93 28.47
N MET A 241 -15.85 -12.46 28.53
CA MET A 241 -16.74 -12.56 27.35
C MET A 241 -17.02 -11.19 26.73
N CYS A 242 -17.26 -10.18 27.57
CA CYS A 242 -17.48 -8.80 27.15
C CYS A 242 -16.23 -8.23 26.45
N TYR A 243 -15.04 -8.49 27.01
CA TYR A 243 -13.77 -8.08 26.42
C TYR A 243 -13.53 -8.72 25.05
N VAL A 244 -13.73 -10.02 24.93
CA VAL A 244 -13.54 -10.75 23.66
C VAL A 244 -14.55 -10.25 22.60
N ALA A 245 -15.81 -9.98 22.96
CA ALA A 245 -16.79 -9.41 22.04
C ALA A 245 -16.40 -7.99 21.54
N CYS A 246 -15.76 -7.18 22.38
CA CYS A 246 -15.22 -5.88 21.96
C CYS A 246 -14.08 -6.05 20.97
N LEU A 247 -13.16 -6.98 21.24
CA LEU A 247 -12.04 -7.29 20.36
C LEU A 247 -12.54 -7.77 19.00
N VAL A 248 -13.47 -8.72 18.95
CA VAL A 248 -14.07 -9.16 17.67
C VAL A 248 -14.65 -7.97 16.90
N THR A 249 -15.38 -7.08 17.57
CA THR A 249 -15.95 -5.89 16.92
C THR A 249 -14.89 -4.94 16.38
N ALA A 250 -13.82 -4.69 17.14
CA ALA A 250 -12.72 -3.83 16.75
C ALA A 250 -11.94 -4.41 15.54
N TYR A 251 -11.61 -5.70 15.58
CA TYR A 251 -10.91 -6.38 14.48
C TYR A 251 -11.77 -6.42 13.22
N CYS A 252 -13.08 -6.66 13.32
CA CYS A 252 -14.01 -6.54 12.18
C CYS A 252 -14.02 -5.13 11.59
N SER A 253 -14.05 -4.07 12.40
CA SER A 253 -13.99 -2.69 11.89
C SER A 253 -12.67 -2.37 11.19
N LEU A 254 -11.56 -2.92 11.69
CA LEU A 254 -10.24 -2.77 11.12
C LEU A 254 -10.13 -3.45 9.74
N ILE A 255 -10.66 -4.68 9.60
CA ILE A 255 -10.74 -5.40 8.32
C ILE A 255 -11.50 -4.56 7.28
N ASN A 256 -12.65 -3.99 7.65
CA ASN A 256 -13.43 -3.15 6.73
C ASN A 256 -12.67 -1.89 6.26
N ALA A 257 -11.84 -1.30 7.13
CA ALA A 257 -11.03 -0.14 6.78
C ALA A 257 -9.87 -0.50 5.82
N GLN A 258 -9.31 -1.70 5.95
CA GLN A 258 -8.20 -2.16 5.11
C GLN A 258 -8.64 -2.48 3.67
N PHE A 259 -9.86 -2.97 3.47
CA PHE A 259 -10.26 -3.50 2.17
C PHE A 259 -10.65 -2.45 1.11
N LYS A 260 -10.71 -1.15 1.38
CA LYS A 260 -11.02 -0.05 0.41
C LYS A 260 -12.22 -0.26 -0.55
N TYR A 261 -13.05 -1.28 -0.37
CA TYR A 261 -14.21 -1.58 -1.23
C TYR A 261 -15.47 -0.78 -0.89
N LEU A 262 -15.44 0.06 0.15
CA LEU A 262 -16.60 0.82 0.59
C LEU A 262 -16.49 2.30 0.22
N PRO A 263 -17.53 2.91 -0.38
CA PRO A 263 -17.54 4.33 -0.66
C PRO A 263 -17.37 5.16 0.62
N PRO A 264 -16.77 6.36 0.55
CA PRO A 264 -16.33 7.13 1.72
C PRO A 264 -17.41 7.35 2.79
N GLY A 265 -18.67 7.56 2.36
CA GLY A 265 -19.80 7.79 3.27
C GLY A 265 -20.17 6.59 4.15
N ILE A 266 -20.03 5.36 3.64
CA ILE A 266 -20.33 4.14 4.39
C ILE A 266 -19.18 3.84 5.36
N CYS A 267 -17.94 4.05 4.94
CA CYS A 267 -16.75 3.89 5.79
C CYS A 267 -16.80 4.82 7.02
N VAL A 268 -17.13 6.11 6.82
CA VAL A 268 -17.29 7.08 7.92
C VAL A 268 -18.43 6.67 8.86
N THR A 269 -19.52 6.13 8.33
CA THR A 269 -20.67 5.70 9.15
C THR A 269 -20.32 4.47 9.99
N ILE A 270 -19.59 3.49 9.43
CA ILE A 270 -19.11 2.30 10.16
C ILE A 270 -18.03 2.69 11.19
N GLY A 271 -17.12 3.61 10.83
CA GLY A 271 -16.09 4.14 11.73
C GLY A 271 -16.69 4.89 12.92
N LYS A 272 -17.70 5.73 12.70
CA LYS A 272 -18.42 6.42 13.78
C LYS A 272 -19.18 5.45 14.68
N LYS A 273 -19.86 4.45 14.10
CA LYS A 273 -20.61 3.43 14.86
C LYS A 273 -19.70 2.52 15.69
N SER A 274 -18.59 2.04 15.11
CA SER A 274 -17.59 1.21 15.80
C SER A 274 -16.88 1.98 16.92
N THR A 275 -16.48 3.23 16.70
CA THR A 275 -15.85 4.08 17.73
C THR A 275 -16.81 4.37 18.89
N THR A 276 -18.09 4.62 18.60
CA THR A 276 -19.12 4.82 19.63
C THR A 276 -19.34 3.53 20.44
N PHE A 277 -19.40 2.38 19.77
CA PHE A 277 -19.53 1.08 20.42
C PHE A 277 -18.33 0.80 21.34
N ILE A 278 -17.10 1.00 20.85
CA ILE A 278 -15.87 0.84 21.63
C ILE A 278 -15.90 1.79 22.85
N ARG A 279 -16.23 3.08 22.68
CA ARG A 279 -16.34 4.06 23.77
C ARG A 279 -17.38 3.65 24.82
N VAL A 280 -18.55 3.18 24.40
CA VAL A 280 -19.61 2.67 25.29
C VAL A 280 -19.12 1.47 26.09
N PHE A 281 -18.37 0.55 25.47
CA PHE A 281 -17.83 -0.62 26.16
C PHE A 281 -16.65 -0.30 27.09
N TYR A 282 -15.76 0.62 26.72
CA TYR A 282 -14.72 1.14 27.62
C TYR A 282 -15.34 1.86 28.83
N PHE A 283 -16.41 2.64 28.62
CA PHE A 283 -17.18 3.24 29.72
C PHE A 283 -17.85 2.18 30.59
N ALA A 284 -18.47 1.16 29.99
CA ALA A 284 -19.08 0.05 30.72
C ALA A 284 -18.05 -0.74 31.54
N ARG A 285 -16.81 -0.89 31.03
CA ARG A 285 -15.66 -1.48 31.76
C ARG A 285 -15.23 -0.59 32.92
N ALA A 286 -15.08 0.71 32.71
CA ALA A 286 -14.73 1.66 33.78
C ALA A 286 -15.80 1.64 34.88
N PHE A 287 -17.08 1.57 34.50
CA PHE A 287 -18.19 1.45 35.44
C PHE A 287 -18.18 0.11 36.18
N ALA A 288 -17.99 -1.01 35.48
CA ALA A 288 -17.95 -2.36 36.07
C ALA A 288 -16.72 -2.59 36.98
N CYS A 289 -15.59 -1.95 36.67
CA CYS A 289 -14.36 -2.00 37.48
C CYS A 289 -14.45 -1.07 38.70
N LYS A 290 -15.10 0.10 38.58
CA LYS A 290 -15.38 0.97 39.72
C LYS A 290 -16.46 0.39 40.63
N SER A 291 -17.34 -0.44 40.08
CA SER A 291 -18.44 -1.07 40.81
C SER A 291 -18.03 -2.35 41.56
N THR A 292 -16.78 -2.83 41.44
CA THR A 292 -16.29 -4.04 42.12
C THR A 292 -16.20 -3.89 43.65
N LYS A 293 -16.25 -2.67 44.20
CA LYS A 293 -16.40 -2.46 45.67
C LYS A 293 -17.84 -2.32 46.18
N ARG A 294 -18.86 -2.20 45.30
CA ARG A 294 -20.25 -1.92 45.76
C ARG A 294 -21.39 -2.64 45.00
N THR A 295 -21.10 -3.48 44.00
CA THR A 295 -22.14 -4.07 43.13
C THR A 295 -22.02 -5.58 42.91
N ALA A 296 -21.73 -6.34 43.97
CA ALA A 296 -22.19 -7.73 44.00
C ALA A 296 -23.74 -7.82 44.02
N TYR A 297 -24.43 -6.73 44.39
CA TYR A 297 -25.89 -6.70 44.56
C TYR A 297 -26.69 -6.05 43.41
N LEU A 298 -26.07 -5.24 42.55
CA LEU A 298 -26.80 -4.45 41.52
C LEU A 298 -26.67 -4.99 40.09
N PHE A 299 -25.90 -6.05 39.85
CA PHE A 299 -25.78 -6.72 38.54
C PHE A 299 -27.06 -7.50 38.13
N GLN A 300 -28.18 -7.31 38.84
CA GLN A 300 -29.45 -8.00 38.60
C GLN A 300 -30.57 -7.10 38.03
N THR A 301 -30.33 -5.82 37.73
CA THR A 301 -31.41 -4.90 37.35
C THR A 301 -31.50 -4.64 35.83
N LYS A 302 -32.48 -5.32 35.22
CA LYS A 302 -33.20 -5.04 33.96
C LYS A 302 -32.42 -4.87 32.64
N HIS A 303 -31.36 -4.08 32.55
CA HIS A 303 -30.69 -3.77 31.28
C HIS A 303 -29.88 -4.94 30.70
N PHE A 304 -29.18 -5.70 31.55
CA PHE A 304 -28.42 -6.89 31.11
C PHE A 304 -29.36 -8.02 30.65
N ARG A 305 -30.51 -8.19 31.31
CA ARG A 305 -31.58 -9.10 30.86
C ARG A 305 -32.19 -8.67 29.53
N LEU A 306 -32.32 -7.37 29.28
CA LEU A 306 -32.79 -6.84 28.00
C LEU A 306 -31.77 -7.07 26.87
N LEU A 307 -30.48 -6.94 27.17
CA LEU A 307 -29.39 -7.18 26.21
C LEU A 307 -29.25 -8.66 25.88
N ILE A 308 -29.30 -9.54 26.88
CA ILE A 308 -29.33 -11.00 26.67
C ILE A 308 -30.56 -11.42 25.88
N ARG A 309 -31.77 -10.89 26.19
CA ARG A 309 -32.98 -11.17 25.40
C ARG A 309 -32.90 -10.65 23.97
N LYS A 310 -32.22 -9.52 23.73
CA LYS A 310 -31.96 -9.00 22.37
C LYS A 310 -30.96 -9.89 21.62
N LEU A 311 -29.89 -10.32 22.28
CA LEU A 311 -28.90 -11.26 21.73
C LEU A 311 -29.51 -12.65 21.48
N GLU A 312 -30.34 -13.17 22.37
CA GLU A 312 -31.08 -14.42 22.19
C GLU A 312 -32.10 -14.33 21.05
N LYS A 313 -32.80 -13.20 20.89
CA LYS A 313 -33.66 -12.96 19.71
C LYS A 313 -32.85 -12.90 18.41
N TYR A 314 -31.68 -12.28 18.44
CA TYR A 314 -30.78 -12.18 17.27
C TYR A 314 -30.19 -13.56 16.90
N LEU A 315 -29.82 -14.36 17.92
CA LEU A 315 -29.33 -15.73 17.78
C LEU A 315 -30.43 -16.74 17.40
N ALA A 316 -31.67 -16.54 17.85
CA ALA A 316 -32.83 -17.34 17.43
C ALA A 316 -33.27 -17.03 15.99
N GLY A 317 -33.12 -15.77 15.56
CA GLY A 317 -33.31 -15.38 14.16
C GLY A 317 -32.32 -16.04 13.23
N SER A 318 -31.04 -16.11 13.62
CA SER A 318 -30.00 -16.79 12.85
C SER A 318 -30.16 -18.32 12.87
N ARG A 319 -30.65 -18.93 13.96
CA ARG A 319 -30.99 -20.36 14.00
C ARG A 319 -32.15 -20.73 13.06
N LYS A 320 -33.14 -19.84 12.89
CA LYS A 320 -34.25 -19.98 11.91
C LYS A 320 -33.80 -19.80 10.45
N ILE A 321 -32.79 -18.96 10.21
CA ILE A 321 -32.21 -18.77 8.86
C ILE A 321 -31.36 -19.99 8.47
N ILE A 322 -30.58 -20.55 9.41
CA ILE A 322 -29.78 -21.76 9.18
C ILE A 322 -30.68 -22.98 8.93
N THR A 323 -31.77 -23.15 9.71
CA THR A 323 -32.74 -24.24 9.46
C THR A 323 -33.53 -24.07 8.16
N LYS A 324 -33.83 -22.84 7.73
CA LYS A 324 -34.44 -22.60 6.40
C LYS A 324 -33.46 -22.88 5.25
N LEU A 325 -32.17 -22.59 5.42
CA LEU A 325 -31.13 -22.92 4.43
C LEU A 325 -30.88 -24.43 4.33
N ASP A 326 -30.96 -25.16 5.44
CA ASP A 326 -30.85 -26.63 5.44
C ASP A 326 -32.08 -27.32 4.81
N VAL A 327 -33.29 -26.75 4.97
CA VAL A 327 -34.50 -27.26 4.31
C VAL A 327 -34.50 -27.00 2.79
N VAL A 328 -33.97 -25.85 2.36
CA VAL A 328 -33.82 -25.56 0.92
C VAL A 328 -32.76 -26.46 0.27
N ARG A 329 -31.65 -26.74 0.95
CA ARG A 329 -30.60 -27.66 0.50
C ARG A 329 -31.10 -29.11 0.38
N ASN A 330 -31.86 -29.61 1.35
CA ASN A 330 -32.41 -30.98 1.30
C ASN A 330 -33.54 -31.17 0.27
N ASN A 331 -34.21 -30.10 -0.17
CA ASN A 331 -35.22 -30.17 -1.23
C ASN A 331 -34.62 -30.08 -2.64
N THR A 332 -33.37 -29.61 -2.77
CA THR A 332 -32.66 -29.62 -4.08
C THR A 332 -32.02 -30.97 -4.38
N GLU A 333 -31.58 -31.73 -3.37
CA GLU A 333 -31.05 -33.10 -3.52
C GLU A 333 -32.14 -34.18 -3.74
N LYS A 334 -33.43 -33.85 -3.65
CA LYS A 334 -34.55 -34.79 -3.89
C LYS A 334 -35.23 -34.66 -5.26
N ASN A 335 -34.83 -33.68 -6.08
CA ASN A 335 -35.40 -33.43 -7.42
C ASN A 335 -34.35 -33.54 -8.55
N THR A 336 -33.26 -34.24 -8.28
CA THR A 336 -32.32 -34.87 -9.24
C THR A 336 -32.10 -36.29 -8.77
#